data_AF-A0A5E3WS65-F1
#
_entry.id   AF-A0A5E3WS65-F1
#
_cell.length_a   1.000
_cell.length_b   1.000
_cell.length_c   1.000
_cell.angle_alpha   90.00
_cell.angle_beta   90.00
_cell.angle_gamma   90.00
#
_symmetry.space_group_name_H-M   'P 1'
#
loop_
_entity.id
_entity.type
_entity.pdbx_description
1 polymer ?
#
loop_
_entity_poly.entity_id
_entity_poly.type
_entity_poly.pdbx_seq_one_letter_code
_entity_poly.pdbx_strand_id
1 'polypeptide(L)'
;MSNEIQTSFTRSCHTNGNVARGGRPDPNLGAPRLSAQAPIVQSKRKKTSDELIQEGVLPPRPTLKTYEELQELGICKKYPDLSPDAPKEYHEAPDLESLFMPNIVYRCEKRKWRETCEAILSEIKEDKRKAKAERKATRKEEKKAERKQRMIQEQVITQCLEIDTAGEIAGEVKESSLTGDVK
;
A
#
# COMPACT_ATOMS: atom_id res chain seq x y z
N MET A 1 -20.37 14.31 -36.38
CA MET A 1 -19.06 14.45 -35.72
C MET A 1 -18.79 13.15 -34.99
N SER A 2 -17.67 12.52 -35.35
CA SER A 2 -17.39 11.09 -35.18
C SER A 2 -17.13 10.68 -33.73
N ASN A 3 -17.67 9.52 -33.37
CA ASN A 3 -17.31 8.77 -32.17
C ASN A 3 -15.99 8.05 -32.41
N GLU A 4 -14.96 8.35 -31.61
CA GLU A 4 -13.77 7.50 -31.51
C GLU A 4 -13.59 7.06 -30.06
N ILE A 5 -14.12 5.88 -29.77
CA ILE A 5 -13.80 5.11 -28.58
C ILE A 5 -12.48 4.38 -28.89
N GLN A 6 -11.37 4.89 -28.37
CA GLN A 6 -10.11 4.14 -28.37
C GLN A 6 -10.20 2.99 -27.37
N THR A 7 -10.37 1.78 -27.92
CA THR A 7 -10.26 0.52 -27.19
C THR A 7 -8.87 -0.08 -27.37
N SER A 8 -8.44 -0.76 -26.31
CA SER A 8 -7.41 -1.82 -26.26
C SER A 8 -5.94 -1.39 -26.29
N PHE A 9 -5.24 -1.65 -25.18
CA PHE A 9 -4.06 -2.52 -25.18
C PHE A 9 -3.61 -2.83 -23.72
N THR A 10 -4.20 -3.82 -23.07
CA THR A 10 -3.59 -4.43 -21.87
C THR A 10 -3.03 -5.80 -22.26
N ARG A 11 -1.72 -5.82 -22.51
CA ARG A 11 -0.91 -7.04 -22.60
C ARG A 11 -1.05 -7.80 -21.28
N SER A 12 -1.81 -8.88 -21.33
CA SER A 12 -1.95 -9.85 -20.26
C SER A 12 -0.85 -10.90 -20.40
N CYS A 13 0.14 -10.89 -19.51
CA CYS A 13 1.13 -11.96 -19.40
C CYS A 13 0.62 -13.04 -18.44
N HIS A 14 -0.20 -13.95 -18.95
CA HIS A 14 -0.43 -15.25 -18.30
C HIS A 14 0.65 -16.23 -18.78
N THR A 15 1.65 -16.49 -17.95
CA THR A 15 2.51 -17.67 -18.13
C THR A 15 1.87 -18.85 -17.42
N ASN A 16 1.08 -19.61 -18.18
CA ASN A 16 0.62 -20.94 -17.80
C ASN A 16 1.74 -21.97 -18.01
N GLY A 17 1.87 -22.90 -17.07
CA GLY A 17 2.33 -24.26 -17.32
C GLY A 17 3.84 -24.49 -17.28
N ASN A 18 4.35 -24.83 -16.09
CA ASN A 18 5.54 -25.68 -15.99
C ASN A 18 5.12 -27.04 -15.43
N VAL A 19 4.54 -27.88 -16.28
CA VAL A 19 4.38 -29.31 -16.01
C VAL A 19 5.71 -29.96 -16.37
N ALA A 20 6.59 -30.09 -15.39
CA ALA A 20 7.79 -30.89 -15.52
C ALA A 20 7.39 -32.36 -15.66
N ARG A 21 7.31 -32.88 -16.90
CA ARG A 21 7.29 -34.32 -17.15
C ARG A 21 8.68 -34.88 -16.85
N GLY A 22 8.72 -35.89 -15.98
CA GLY A 22 9.94 -36.49 -15.47
C GLY A 22 10.88 -37.03 -16.54
N GLY A 23 12.13 -36.57 -16.49
CA GLY A 23 13.30 -37.30 -16.98
C GLY A 23 13.97 -37.99 -15.79
N ARG A 24 14.37 -39.25 -15.95
CA ARG A 24 15.14 -39.99 -14.95
C ARG A 24 16.47 -39.27 -14.68
N PRO A 25 16.92 -39.13 -13.41
CA PRO A 25 18.24 -38.58 -13.13
C PRO A 25 19.31 -39.65 -13.41
N ASP A 26 20.30 -39.28 -14.21
CA ASP A 26 21.54 -40.02 -14.46
C ASP A 26 22.45 -39.88 -13.22
N PRO A 27 22.99 -40.96 -12.61
CA PRO A 27 23.65 -40.87 -11.30
C PRO A 27 25.11 -40.40 -11.33
N ASN A 28 25.68 -40.03 -12.49
CA ASN A 28 27.13 -39.80 -12.64
C ASN A 28 27.54 -38.38 -13.07
N LEU A 29 26.75 -37.34 -12.79
CA LEU A 29 27.17 -35.95 -12.99
C LEU A 29 27.10 -35.16 -11.68
N GLY A 30 28.21 -35.15 -10.96
CA GLY A 30 28.45 -34.23 -9.85
C GLY A 30 28.54 -32.80 -10.37
N ALA A 31 27.46 -32.04 -10.15
CA ALA A 31 27.46 -30.58 -10.25
C ALA A 31 27.21 -29.99 -8.85
N PRO A 32 27.99 -28.98 -8.41
CA PRO A 32 27.78 -28.37 -7.10
C PRO A 32 26.43 -27.64 -7.14
N ARG A 33 25.43 -28.15 -6.41
CA ARG A 33 24.15 -27.47 -6.21
C ARG A 33 24.37 -26.25 -5.31
N LEU A 34 24.81 -25.13 -5.89
CA LEU A 34 24.59 -23.80 -5.32
C LEU A 34 23.11 -23.42 -5.55
N SER A 35 22.18 -24.17 -4.97
CA SER A 35 20.81 -23.70 -4.83
C SER A 35 20.79 -22.72 -3.66
N ALA A 36 21.16 -21.47 -3.94
CA ALA A 36 20.77 -20.36 -3.07
C ALA A 36 19.24 -20.39 -3.00
N GLN A 37 18.69 -20.96 -1.93
CA GLN A 37 17.26 -20.89 -1.65
C GLN A 37 16.97 -19.42 -1.35
N ALA A 38 16.29 -18.76 -2.28
CA ALA A 38 15.74 -17.44 -2.02
C ALA A 38 14.89 -17.55 -0.73
N PRO A 39 15.05 -16.62 0.23
CA PRO A 39 14.25 -16.67 1.45
C PRO A 39 12.78 -16.70 1.06
N ILE A 40 12.08 -17.73 1.52
CA ILE A 40 10.64 -17.85 1.34
C ILE A 40 10.03 -16.67 2.07
N VAL A 41 9.68 -15.63 1.32
CA VAL A 41 8.98 -14.46 1.83
C VAL A 41 7.63 -14.97 2.30
N GLN A 42 7.52 -15.24 3.61
CA GLN A 42 6.24 -15.55 4.23
C GLN A 42 5.35 -14.33 4.00
N SER A 43 4.42 -14.44 3.05
CA SER A 43 3.44 -13.40 2.79
C SER A 43 2.68 -13.19 4.09
N LYS A 44 2.80 -11.99 4.69
CA LYS A 44 2.02 -11.63 5.87
C LYS A 44 0.55 -11.97 5.61
N ARG A 45 -0.08 -12.69 6.54
CA ARG A 45 -1.50 -13.03 6.43
C ARG A 45 -2.32 -11.75 6.24
N LYS A 46 -3.28 -11.80 5.33
CA LYS A 46 -4.23 -10.70 5.15
C LYS A 46 -5.11 -10.64 6.40
N LYS A 47 -5.24 -9.46 6.99
CA LYS A 47 -6.13 -9.26 8.14
C LYS A 47 -7.58 -9.51 7.74
N THR A 48 -8.33 -10.14 8.62
CA THR A 48 -9.78 -10.33 8.42
C THR A 48 -10.53 -9.02 8.69
N SER A 49 -11.79 -8.92 8.25
CA SER A 49 -12.60 -7.73 8.55
C SER A 49 -12.79 -7.52 10.06
N ASP A 50 -12.91 -8.60 10.82
CA ASP A 50 -13.14 -8.52 12.27
C ASP A 50 -11.89 -8.09 13.02
N GLU A 51 -10.71 -8.53 12.58
CA GLU A 51 -9.44 -8.00 13.08
C GLU A 51 -9.31 -6.49 12.80
N LEU A 52 -9.70 -6.05 11.61
CA LEU A 52 -9.66 -4.63 11.26
C LEU A 52 -10.67 -3.79 12.07
N ILE A 53 -11.81 -4.36 12.46
CA ILE A 53 -12.76 -3.72 13.36
C ILE A 53 -12.17 -3.63 14.78
N GLN A 54 -11.58 -4.72 15.27
CA GLN A 54 -10.96 -4.76 16.60
C GLN A 54 -9.77 -3.79 16.73
N GLU A 55 -9.04 -3.59 15.64
CA GLU A 55 -7.95 -2.59 15.54
C GLU A 55 -8.45 -1.15 15.37
N GLY A 56 -9.76 -0.94 15.22
CA GLY A 56 -10.37 0.38 15.03
C GLY A 56 -10.17 0.96 13.62
N VAL A 57 -9.75 0.15 12.65
CA VAL A 57 -9.59 0.57 11.24
C VAL A 57 -10.93 0.62 10.53
N LEU A 58 -11.79 -0.37 10.76
CA LEU A 58 -13.12 -0.44 10.16
C LEU A 58 -14.21 -0.14 11.20
N PRO A 59 -15.34 0.48 10.79
CA PRO A 59 -16.47 0.71 11.67
C PRO A 59 -17.13 -0.60 12.12
N PRO A 60 -17.80 -0.62 13.28
CA PRO A 60 -18.51 -1.81 13.77
C PRO A 60 -19.62 -2.23 12.80
N ARG A 61 -19.90 -3.54 12.75
CA ARG A 61 -20.97 -4.07 11.91
C ARG A 61 -22.33 -3.53 12.37
N PRO A 62 -23.24 -3.17 11.45
CA PRO A 62 -24.59 -2.81 11.83
C PRO A 62 -25.29 -4.03 12.46
N THR A 63 -26.23 -3.75 13.36
CA THR A 63 -27.10 -4.74 14.01
C THR A 63 -28.54 -4.55 13.54
N LEU A 64 -29.31 -5.63 13.55
CA LEU A 64 -30.74 -5.54 13.26
C LEU A 64 -31.41 -4.83 14.44
N LYS A 65 -32.00 -3.67 14.18
CA LYS A 65 -32.72 -2.88 15.18
C LYS A 65 -34.12 -3.43 15.40
N THR A 66 -34.69 -3.23 16.58
CA THR A 66 -36.10 -3.52 16.83
C THR A 66 -36.98 -2.45 16.18
N TYR A 67 -38.26 -2.75 15.98
CA TYR A 67 -39.19 -1.77 15.43
C TYR A 67 -39.36 -0.55 16.35
N GLU A 68 -39.37 -0.77 17.67
CA GLU A 68 -39.44 0.28 18.69
C GLU A 68 -38.24 1.23 18.60
N GLU A 69 -37.01 0.69 18.47
CA GLU A 69 -35.80 1.48 18.26
C GLU A 69 -35.89 2.32 16.98
N LEU A 70 -36.45 1.76 15.90
CA LEU A 70 -36.64 2.50 14.64
C LEU A 70 -37.70 3.59 14.74
N GLN A 71 -38.70 3.41 15.60
CA GLN A 71 -39.72 4.40 15.89
C GLN A 71 -39.14 5.56 16.72
N GLU A 72 -38.31 5.27 17.74
CA GLU A 72 -37.59 6.27 18.51
C GLU A 72 -36.63 7.11 17.65
N LEU A 73 -35.99 6.48 16.67
CA LEU A 73 -35.14 7.16 15.69
C LEU A 73 -35.92 8.01 14.68
N GLY A 74 -37.26 7.99 14.72
CA GLY A 74 -38.12 8.73 13.79
C GLY A 74 -38.08 8.21 12.36
N ILE A 75 -37.59 6.98 12.16
CA ILE A 75 -37.52 6.33 10.84
C ILE A 75 -38.90 5.79 10.47
N CYS A 76 -39.60 5.18 11.45
CA CYS A 76 -40.95 4.68 11.28
C CYS A 76 -41.96 5.71 11.77
N LYS A 77 -43.00 5.99 10.98
CA LYS A 77 -44.10 6.84 11.43
C LYS A 77 -44.98 6.02 12.36
N LYS A 78 -45.26 6.53 13.57
CA LYS A 78 -46.34 5.97 14.37
C LYS A 78 -47.63 6.19 13.60
N TYR A 79 -48.30 5.13 13.18
CA TYR A 79 -49.66 5.25 12.63
C TYR A 79 -50.57 5.86 13.70
N PRO A 80 -51.52 6.72 13.31
CA PRO A 80 -52.55 7.14 14.24
C PRO A 80 -53.26 5.91 14.81
N ASP A 81 -53.59 5.95 16.10
CA ASP A 81 -54.30 4.84 16.74
C ASP A 81 -55.58 4.56 15.94
N LEU A 82 -55.82 3.27 15.65
CA LEU A 82 -57.01 2.83 14.94
C LEU A 82 -58.25 3.31 15.69
N SER A 83 -59.22 3.88 14.95
CA SER A 83 -60.49 4.32 15.52
C SER A 83 -61.13 3.18 16.33
N PRO A 84 -61.72 3.45 17.51
CA PRO A 84 -62.38 2.42 18.31
C PRO A 84 -63.58 1.76 17.59
N ASP A 85 -64.11 2.40 16.54
CA ASP A 85 -65.18 1.86 15.69
C ASP A 85 -64.65 0.95 14.55
N ALA A 86 -63.34 0.78 14.41
CA ALA A 86 -62.78 -0.09 13.38
C ALA A 86 -63.13 -1.58 13.65
N PRO A 87 -63.32 -2.39 12.60
CA PRO A 87 -63.57 -3.82 12.77
C PRO A 87 -62.44 -4.49 13.56
N LYS A 88 -62.81 -5.44 14.43
CA LYS A 88 -61.86 -6.13 15.33
C LYS A 88 -60.71 -6.79 14.58
N GLU A 89 -60.95 -7.23 13.35
CA GLU A 89 -59.93 -7.84 12.49
C GLU A 89 -58.73 -6.91 12.24
N TYR A 90 -58.93 -5.59 12.22
CA TYR A 90 -57.85 -4.62 12.03
C TYR A 90 -57.04 -4.36 13.29
N HIS A 91 -57.64 -4.53 14.47
CA HIS A 91 -56.94 -4.41 15.75
C HIS A 91 -56.09 -5.65 16.06
N GLU A 92 -56.50 -6.82 15.55
CA GLU A 92 -55.81 -8.10 15.74
C GLU A 92 -54.80 -8.42 14.63
N ALA A 93 -54.83 -7.66 13.51
CA ALA A 93 -53.89 -7.87 12.41
C ALA A 93 -52.45 -7.54 12.83
N PRO A 94 -51.46 -8.40 12.52
CA PRO A 94 -50.06 -8.09 12.79
C PRO A 94 -49.61 -6.90 11.93
N ASP A 95 -48.95 -5.94 12.57
CA ASP A 95 -48.39 -4.78 11.87
C ASP A 95 -47.30 -5.24 10.87
N LEU A 96 -47.61 -5.10 9.59
CA LEU A 96 -46.74 -5.44 8.47
C LEU A 96 -45.43 -4.64 8.54
N GLU A 97 -45.48 -3.37 8.97
CA GLU A 97 -44.28 -2.56 9.07
C GLU A 97 -43.37 -3.05 10.20
N SER A 98 -43.95 -3.40 11.36
CA SER A 98 -43.21 -4.02 12.46
C SER A 98 -42.45 -5.28 12.05
N LEU A 99 -43.01 -6.09 11.13
CA LEU A 99 -42.39 -7.34 10.67
C LEU A 99 -41.26 -7.12 9.64
N PHE A 100 -41.44 -6.21 8.68
CA PHE A 100 -40.54 -6.07 7.53
C PHE A 100 -39.56 -4.89 7.64
N MET A 101 -39.94 -3.81 8.33
CA MET A 101 -39.16 -2.57 8.39
C MET A 101 -37.78 -2.76 9.02
N PRO A 102 -37.62 -3.48 10.15
CA PRO A 102 -36.30 -3.82 10.70
C PRO A 102 -35.34 -4.40 9.66
N ASN A 103 -35.82 -5.36 8.87
CA ASN A 103 -35.01 -6.05 7.87
C ASN A 103 -34.63 -5.13 6.70
N ILE A 104 -35.54 -4.26 6.26
CA ILE A 104 -35.27 -3.30 5.18
C ILE A 104 -34.20 -2.31 5.64
N VAL A 105 -34.37 -1.71 6.82
CA VAL A 105 -33.41 -0.74 7.37
C VAL A 105 -32.05 -1.39 7.56
N TYR A 106 -32.00 -2.60 8.14
CA TYR A 106 -30.75 -3.33 8.33
C TYR A 106 -30.03 -3.61 7.00
N ARG A 107 -30.75 -3.98 5.93
CA ARG A 107 -30.15 -4.19 4.61
C ARG A 107 -29.55 -2.91 4.04
N CYS A 108 -30.26 -1.78 4.20
CA CYS A 108 -29.77 -0.46 3.79
C CYS A 108 -28.53 -0.04 4.58
N GLU A 109 -28.56 -0.16 5.91
CA GLU A 109 -27.42 0.13 6.78
C GLU A 109 -26.22 -0.78 6.46
N LYS A 110 -26.45 -2.07 6.24
CA LYS A 110 -25.40 -3.02 5.82
C LYS A 110 -24.78 -2.66 4.47
N ARG A 111 -25.56 -2.14 3.53
CA ARG A 111 -25.03 -1.64 2.26
C ARG A 111 -24.14 -0.41 2.48
N LYS A 112 -24.65 0.60 3.19
CA LYS A 112 -23.89 1.81 3.52
C LYS A 112 -22.60 1.48 4.27
N TRP A 113 -22.67 0.57 5.24
CA TRP A 113 -21.51 0.11 5.99
C TRP A 113 -20.43 -0.49 5.08
N ARG A 114 -20.80 -1.32 4.10
CA ARG A 114 -19.84 -1.86 3.12
C ARG A 114 -19.20 -0.76 2.27
N GLU A 115 -20.00 0.20 1.80
CA GLU A 115 -19.52 1.34 1.02
C GLU A 115 -18.53 2.19 1.84
N THR A 116 -18.83 2.46 3.12
CA THR A 116 -17.92 3.14 4.05
C THR A 116 -16.62 2.35 4.26
N CYS A 117 -16.71 1.03 4.48
CA CYS A 117 -15.53 0.19 4.66
C CYS A 117 -14.63 0.22 3.42
N GLU A 118 -15.21 0.14 2.23
CA GLU A 118 -14.47 0.20 0.98
C GLU A 118 -13.78 1.54 0.77
N ALA A 119 -14.47 2.66 1.08
CA ALA A 119 -13.90 4.00 1.02
C ALA A 119 -12.67 4.11 1.93
N ILE A 120 -12.77 3.70 3.20
CA ILE A 120 -11.65 3.74 4.16
C ILE A 120 -10.47 2.89 3.67
N LEU A 121 -10.73 1.67 3.20
CA LEU A 121 -9.65 0.80 2.70
C LEU A 121 -8.99 1.36 1.44
N SER A 122 -9.76 2.06 0.59
CA SER A 122 -9.24 2.70 -0.61
C SER A 122 -8.32 3.89 -0.27
N GLU A 123 -8.69 4.70 0.70
CA GLU A 123 -7.90 5.84 1.20
C GLU A 123 -6.57 5.35 1.80
N ILE A 124 -6.63 4.36 2.70
CA ILE A 124 -5.41 3.74 3.28
C ILE A 124 -4.47 3.21 2.20
N LYS A 125 -5.02 2.64 1.12
CA LYS A 125 -4.23 2.12 0.00
C LYS A 125 -3.59 3.25 -0.79
N GLU A 126 -4.30 4.36 -0.98
CA GLU A 126 -3.78 5.55 -1.64
C GLU A 126 -2.65 6.20 -0.81
N ASP A 127 -2.84 6.35 0.49
CA ASP A 127 -1.83 6.92 1.39
C ASP A 127 -0.56 6.09 1.42
N LYS A 128 -0.69 4.75 1.46
CA LYS A 128 0.46 3.85 1.33
C LYS A 128 1.21 4.04 0.01
N ARG A 129 0.50 4.34 -1.08
CA ARG A 129 1.13 4.63 -2.38
C ARG A 129 1.84 5.98 -2.36
N LYS A 130 1.21 7.02 -1.82
CA LYS A 130 1.80 8.35 -1.66
C LYS A 130 3.06 8.31 -0.80
N ALA A 131 2.99 7.71 0.39
CA ALA A 131 4.14 7.54 1.28
C ALA A 131 5.29 6.75 0.64
N LYS A 132 4.97 5.73 -0.17
CA LYS A 132 6.01 4.99 -0.92
C LYS A 132 6.64 5.83 -2.03
N ALA A 133 5.87 6.67 -2.70
CA ALA A 133 6.39 7.58 -3.72
C ALA A 133 7.29 8.65 -3.09
N GLU A 134 6.85 9.24 -1.98
CA GLU A 134 7.62 10.23 -1.22
C GLU A 134 8.94 9.64 -0.73
N ARG A 135 8.93 8.45 -0.09
CA ARG A 135 10.16 7.75 0.33
C ARG A 135 11.13 7.46 -0.82
N LYS A 136 10.63 7.25 -2.04
CA LYS A 136 11.50 7.07 -3.21
C LYS A 136 12.07 8.39 -3.69
N ALA A 137 11.29 9.47 -3.64
CA ALA A 137 11.75 10.81 -3.99
C ALA A 137 12.85 11.27 -3.03
N THR A 138 12.62 11.19 -1.72
CA THR A 138 13.60 11.58 -0.70
C THR A 138 14.90 10.76 -0.83
N ARG A 139 14.81 9.44 -0.97
CA ARG A 139 16.00 8.58 -1.20
C ARG A 139 16.77 8.95 -2.45
N LYS A 140 16.10 9.42 -3.51
CA LYS A 140 16.75 9.87 -4.75
C LYS A 140 17.48 11.20 -4.52
N GLU A 141 16.91 12.10 -3.74
CA GLU A 141 17.53 13.38 -3.37
C GLU A 141 18.73 13.19 -2.45
N GLU A 142 18.61 12.35 -1.42
CA GLU A 142 19.72 11.98 -0.53
C GLU A 142 20.91 11.43 -1.33
N LYS A 143 20.67 10.46 -2.22
CA LYS A 143 21.72 9.92 -3.10
C LYS A 143 22.34 10.98 -4.02
N LYS A 144 21.56 11.96 -4.46
CA LYS A 144 22.07 13.06 -5.29
C LYS A 144 22.94 14.00 -4.47
N ALA A 145 22.57 14.29 -3.23
CA ALA A 145 23.36 15.09 -2.31
C ALA A 145 24.67 14.38 -1.92
N GLU A 146 24.60 13.09 -1.59
CA GLU A 146 25.76 12.24 -1.30
C GLU A 146 26.74 12.22 -2.48
N ARG A 147 26.25 12.04 -3.71
CA ARG A 147 27.09 12.09 -4.91
C ARG A 147 27.76 13.44 -5.10
N LYS A 148 27.07 14.56 -4.81
CA LYS A 148 27.66 15.90 -4.87
C LYS A 148 28.75 16.09 -3.82
N GLN A 149 28.50 15.67 -2.57
CA GLN A 149 29.51 15.74 -1.51
C GLN A 149 30.74 14.93 -1.85
N ARG A 150 30.57 13.72 -2.39
CA ARG A 150 31.69 12.88 -2.83
C ARG A 150 32.54 13.56 -3.92
N MET A 151 31.91 14.17 -4.93
CA MET A 151 32.65 14.90 -5.97
C MET A 151 33.44 16.07 -5.40
N ILE A 152 32.88 16.81 -4.44
CA ILE A 152 33.58 17.92 -3.78
C ILE A 152 34.78 17.38 -2.98
N GLN A 153 34.60 16.29 -2.22
CA GLN A 153 35.71 15.65 -1.49
C GLN A 153 36.82 15.18 -2.44
N GLU A 154 36.46 14.53 -3.55
CA GLU A 154 37.43 14.08 -4.55
C GLU A 154 38.20 15.27 -5.17
N GLN A 155 37.52 16.40 -5.45
CA GLN A 155 38.17 17.62 -5.94
C GLN A 155 39.13 18.22 -4.90
N VAL A 156 38.74 18.30 -3.63
CA VAL A 156 39.59 18.82 -2.55
C VAL A 156 40.83 17.95 -2.38
N ILE A 157 40.68 16.62 -2.37
CA ILE A 157 41.82 15.69 -2.30
C ILE A 157 42.77 15.91 -3.48
N THR A 158 42.23 16.05 -4.69
CA THR A 158 43.04 16.28 -5.89
C THR A 158 43.84 17.58 -5.78
N GLN A 159 43.21 18.67 -5.35
CA GLN A 159 43.87 19.96 -5.14
C GLN A 159 44.96 19.89 -4.05
N CYS A 160 44.73 19.15 -2.95
CA CYS A 160 45.76 18.96 -1.92
C CYS A 160 46.98 18.21 -2.48
N LEU A 161 46.77 17.14 -3.26
CA LEU A 161 47.85 16.39 -3.88
C LEU A 161 48.65 17.22 -4.91
N GLU A 162 47.98 18.10 -5.66
CA GLU A 162 48.63 19.04 -6.57
C GLU A 162 49.50 20.08 -5.81
N ILE A 163 49.03 20.54 -4.64
CA ILE A 163 49.82 21.44 -3.77
C ILE A 163 51.03 20.71 -3.19
N ASP A 164 50.86 19.48 -2.70
CA ASP A 164 51.95 18.69 -2.11
C ASP A 164 53.03 18.39 -3.14
N THR A 165 52.65 17.99 -4.36
CA THR A 165 53.60 17.77 -5.47
C THR A 165 54.29 19.06 -5.93
N ALA A 166 53.58 20.20 -5.98
CA ALA A 166 54.21 21.49 -6.27
C ALA A 166 55.19 21.91 -5.16
N GLY A 167 54.89 21.61 -3.90
CA GLY A 167 55.76 21.85 -2.75
C GLY A 167 57.02 20.98 -2.75
N GLU A 168 56.90 19.71 -3.14
CA GLU A 168 58.02 18.77 -3.26
C GLU A 168 58.98 19.17 -4.38
N ILE A 169 58.46 19.55 -5.56
CA ILE A 169 59.26 20.09 -6.67
C ILE A 169 59.96 21.40 -6.24
N ALA A 170 59.28 22.29 -5.50
CA ALA A 170 59.88 23.53 -5.02
C ALA A 170 60.96 23.31 -3.95
N GLY A 171 60.88 22.23 -3.16
CA GLY A 171 61.91 21.82 -2.21
C GLY A 171 63.15 21.25 -2.89
N GLU A 172 62.95 20.38 -3.89
CA GLU A 172 64.02 19.68 -4.62
C GLU A 172 64.85 20.65 -5.48
N VAL A 173 64.22 21.67 -6.08
CA VAL A 173 64.91 22.75 -6.82
C VAL A 173 65.81 23.60 -5.90
N LYS A 174 65.46 23.70 -4.62
CA LYS A 174 66.24 24.47 -3.64
C LYS A 174 67.47 23.72 -3.13
N GLU A 175 67.38 22.39 -2.94
CA GLU A 175 68.54 21.55 -2.60
C GLU A 175 69.50 21.37 -3.77
N SER A 176 68.98 21.29 -5.00
CA SER A 176 69.79 21.20 -6.22
C SER A 176 70.60 22.48 -6.52
N SER A 177 70.21 23.63 -5.95
CA SER A 177 70.91 24.91 -6.13
C SER A 177 72.04 25.14 -5.11
N LEU A 178 72.17 24.29 -4.09
CA LEU A 178 73.16 24.42 -3.00
C LEU A 178 74.41 23.54 -3.18
N THR A 179 74.45 22.70 -4.22
CA THR A 179 75.58 21.79 -4.51
C THR A 179 76.41 22.20 -5.73
N GLY A 180 76.25 23.43 -6.22
CA GLY A 180 77.09 23.99 -7.28
C GLY A 180 78.54 24.20 -6.83
N ASP A 181 79.42 23.33 -7.31
CA ASP A 181 80.88 23.32 -7.21
C ASP A 181 81.54 24.70 -7.00
N VAL A 182 82.20 24.85 -5.85
CA VAL A 182 83.27 25.83 -5.63
C VAL A 182 84.51 25.28 -6.32
N LYS A 183 84.91 25.90 -7.43
CA LYS A 183 86.20 25.68 -8.09
C LYS A 183 87.14 26.84 -7.83
#